data_AF-A0A813G759-F1
#
_entry.id   AF-A0A813G759-F1
#
_cell.length_a   1.000
_cell.length_b   1.000
_cell.length_c   1.000
_cell.angle_alpha   90.00
_cell.angle_beta   90.00
_cell.angle_gamma   90.00
#
_symmetry.space_group_name_H-M   'P 1'
#
loop_
_entity.id
_entity.type
_entity.pdbx_description
1 polymer ?
#
loop_
_entity_poly.entity_id
_entity_poly.type
_entity_poly.pdbx_seq_one_letter_code
_entity_poly.pdbx_strand_id
1 'polypeptide(L)'
;MQRLSWLNSDLTEQGITDSTSWCIAIITCFATLSVISGLDYGIKTISQTAFLLGNFLLLTVFFLDAPWYLLNVMVQSLGYHIQHFIEIGFYTDAFAQLATGEGAPNDGKGANQAWMDWWTIFYWGWWISWAPFVGTFMARISRGRTIRNVFLYTLSVPFVYAIVWFGTFGGAAIRMHRRATFLSDMGLELHNSSDFYLHTSSDFRPAGAGKCYSVPESLNHADYAAAGKYVTDTKVSPVCAFSYKDDAGYWFDLMGQYHGMGPFLVAVSLFTTVLYFVTSSDSGSLVVDLIANNGRESHVVQRVFWAITEGAVALALLRAGGPVPECSAVHFNLRWPALHCCHHAHVHSPLACAEDRPETHAGQGSACGLGVASVRWHFRHLGVCANLGQVRTAAVKGGP
;
A
#
# COMPACT_ATOMS: atom_id res chain seq x y z
N MET A 1 -4.65 -10.58 -8.82
CA MET A 1 -4.26 -11.62 -9.80
C MET A 1 -5.11 -12.90 -9.71
N GLN A 2 -6.03 -13.02 -8.74
CA GLN A 2 -6.96 -14.16 -8.62
C GLN A 2 -8.02 -14.25 -9.76
N ARG A 3 -8.09 -13.26 -10.66
CA ARG A 3 -9.02 -13.22 -11.80
C ARG A 3 -8.34 -13.35 -13.17
N LEU A 4 -7.31 -14.20 -13.27
CA LEU A 4 -6.77 -14.67 -14.56
C LEU A 4 -7.67 -15.76 -15.21
N SER A 5 -8.94 -15.83 -14.83
CA SER A 5 -9.91 -16.86 -15.22
C SER A 5 -10.36 -16.81 -16.69
N TRP A 6 -9.90 -15.82 -17.47
CA TRP A 6 -9.96 -15.93 -18.94
C TRP A 6 -9.08 -17.07 -19.50
N LEU A 7 -8.20 -17.67 -18.69
CA LEU A 7 -7.40 -18.83 -19.09
C LEU A 7 -8.06 -20.17 -18.73
N ASN A 8 -8.86 -20.23 -17.66
CA ASN A 8 -9.63 -21.42 -17.30
C ASN A 8 -10.63 -21.14 -16.15
N SER A 9 -11.88 -21.55 -16.30
CA SER A 9 -12.95 -21.41 -15.30
C SER A 9 -12.94 -22.49 -14.21
N ASP A 10 -12.09 -23.52 -14.35
CA ASP A 10 -12.11 -24.74 -13.51
C ASP A 10 -10.92 -24.87 -12.54
N LEU A 11 -10.24 -23.77 -12.21
CA LEU A 11 -9.09 -23.84 -11.29
C LEU A 11 -9.55 -24.10 -9.86
N THR A 12 -9.19 -25.28 -9.32
CA THR A 12 -9.30 -25.60 -7.89
C THR A 12 -8.44 -24.63 -7.05
N GLU A 13 -8.67 -24.58 -5.73
CA GLU A 13 -7.88 -23.76 -4.78
C GLU A 13 -6.36 -24.00 -4.92
N GLN A 14 -5.98 -25.25 -5.24
CA GLN A 14 -4.62 -25.64 -5.60
C GLN A 14 -4.15 -24.99 -6.93
N GLY A 15 -4.99 -25.00 -7.96
CA GLY A 15 -4.71 -24.39 -9.26
C GLY A 15 -4.54 -22.86 -9.20
N ILE A 16 -5.21 -22.18 -8.27
CA ILE A 16 -5.02 -20.73 -8.01
C ILE A 16 -3.65 -20.47 -7.37
N THR A 17 -3.23 -21.31 -6.43
CA THR A 17 -1.92 -21.22 -5.77
C THR A 17 -0.78 -21.47 -6.75
N ASP A 18 -0.94 -22.45 -7.65
CA ASP A 18 0.02 -22.75 -8.70
C ASP A 18 0.10 -21.61 -9.74
N SER A 19 -1.04 -21.07 -10.16
CA SER A 19 -1.09 -19.93 -11.08
C SER A 19 -0.43 -18.67 -10.48
N THR A 20 -0.66 -18.41 -9.20
CA THR A 20 -0.04 -17.28 -8.49
C THR A 20 1.46 -17.47 -8.33
N SER A 21 1.90 -18.69 -8.05
CA SER A 21 3.33 -19.05 -7.99
C SER A 21 4.05 -18.78 -9.32
N TRP A 22 3.42 -19.15 -10.45
CA TRP A 22 3.95 -18.85 -11.79
C TRP A 22 4.04 -17.34 -12.06
N CYS A 23 3.04 -16.56 -11.63
CA CYS A 23 3.08 -15.11 -11.77
C CYS A 23 4.27 -14.50 -11.01
N ILE A 24 4.50 -14.93 -9.77
CA ILE A 24 5.65 -14.47 -8.97
C ILE A 24 6.97 -14.84 -9.66
N ALA A 25 7.08 -16.05 -10.20
CA ALA A 25 8.27 -16.48 -10.94
C ALA A 25 8.52 -15.62 -12.20
N ILE A 26 7.47 -15.30 -12.96
CA ILE A 26 7.55 -14.44 -14.15
C ILE A 26 7.96 -13.01 -13.76
N ILE A 27 7.34 -12.44 -12.73
CA ILE A 27 7.67 -11.09 -12.24
C ILE A 27 9.12 -11.04 -11.74
N THR A 28 9.56 -12.06 -11.01
CA THR A 28 10.95 -12.17 -10.52
C THR A 28 11.93 -12.28 -11.71
N CYS A 29 11.56 -12.99 -12.77
CA CYS A 29 12.34 -13.06 -14.00
C CYS A 29 12.45 -11.66 -14.67
N PHE A 30 11.34 -10.94 -14.82
CA PHE A 30 11.39 -9.58 -15.35
C PHE A 30 12.18 -8.61 -14.48
N ALA A 31 12.07 -8.72 -13.15
CA ALA A 31 12.86 -7.91 -12.20
C ALA A 31 14.36 -8.20 -12.31
N THR A 32 14.76 -9.47 -12.40
CA THR A 32 16.17 -9.83 -12.59
C THR A 32 16.72 -9.36 -13.94
N LEU A 33 15.93 -9.45 -15.01
CA LEU A 33 16.27 -8.86 -16.31
C LEU A 33 16.42 -7.33 -16.24
N SER A 34 15.54 -6.64 -15.51
CA SER A 34 15.65 -5.19 -15.26
C SER A 34 16.97 -4.85 -14.55
N VAL A 35 17.30 -5.59 -13.49
CA VAL A 35 18.54 -5.41 -12.72
C VAL A 35 19.78 -5.60 -13.60
N ILE A 36 19.77 -6.57 -14.51
CA ILE A 36 20.88 -6.85 -15.44
C ILE A 36 21.01 -5.73 -16.49
N SER A 37 19.89 -5.14 -16.94
CA SER A 37 19.86 -4.09 -17.96
C SER A 37 20.49 -2.76 -17.53
N GLY A 38 20.81 -2.61 -16.24
CA GLY A 38 21.55 -1.47 -15.72
C GLY A 38 20.66 -0.30 -15.26
N LEU A 39 21.17 0.44 -14.28
CA LEU A 39 20.41 1.42 -13.49
C LEU A 39 19.93 2.64 -14.27
N ASP A 40 20.69 3.06 -15.28
CA ASP A 40 20.53 4.37 -15.91
C ASP A 40 19.35 4.45 -16.87
N TYR A 41 19.01 3.34 -17.54
CA TYR A 41 17.93 3.28 -18.52
C TYR A 41 16.72 2.47 -18.04
N GLY A 42 16.95 1.35 -17.34
CA GLY A 42 15.88 0.43 -16.91
C GLY A 42 14.94 1.06 -15.88
N ILE A 43 15.44 1.33 -14.67
CA ILE A 43 14.63 1.81 -13.54
C ILE A 43 13.85 3.07 -13.89
N LYS A 44 14.53 4.06 -14.49
CA LYS A 44 13.92 5.35 -14.79
C LYS A 44 12.78 5.22 -15.80
N THR A 45 12.99 4.50 -16.90
CA THR A 45 12.00 4.39 -17.99
C THR A 45 10.81 3.54 -17.56
N ILE A 46 11.05 2.42 -16.88
CA ILE A 46 9.98 1.52 -16.41
C ILE A 46 9.17 2.23 -15.31
N SER A 47 9.82 2.94 -14.38
CA SER A 47 9.13 3.70 -13.32
C SER A 47 8.29 4.86 -13.88
N GLN A 48 8.83 5.62 -14.85
CA GLN A 48 8.09 6.68 -15.52
C GLN A 48 6.89 6.14 -16.30
N THR A 49 7.04 5.00 -16.97
CA THR A 49 5.96 4.33 -17.70
C THR A 49 4.88 3.82 -16.74
N ALA A 50 5.27 3.16 -15.64
CA ALA A 50 4.35 2.69 -14.61
C ALA A 50 3.56 3.84 -13.99
N PHE A 51 4.24 4.94 -13.64
CA PHE A 51 3.61 6.13 -13.10
C PHE A 51 2.66 6.79 -14.11
N LEU A 52 3.05 6.88 -15.38
CA LEU A 52 2.19 7.43 -16.44
C LEU A 52 0.93 6.58 -16.63
N LEU A 53 1.07 5.25 -16.65
CA LEU A 53 -0.07 4.33 -16.77
C LEU A 53 -0.98 4.38 -15.53
N GLY A 54 -0.40 4.49 -14.33
CA GLY A 54 -1.16 4.68 -13.09
C GLY A 54 -1.98 5.98 -13.11
N ASN A 55 -1.38 7.09 -13.56
CA ASN A 55 -2.11 8.35 -13.73
C ASN A 55 -3.14 8.28 -14.87
N PHE A 56 -2.84 7.55 -15.94
CA PHE A 56 -3.81 7.31 -17.02
C PHE A 56 -5.05 6.59 -16.49
N LEU A 57 -4.89 5.54 -15.66
CA LEU A 57 -6.00 4.86 -15.01
C LEU A 57 -6.78 5.79 -14.09
N LEU A 58 -6.08 6.57 -13.26
CA LEU A 58 -6.69 7.53 -12.35
C LEU A 58 -7.54 8.56 -13.09
N LEU A 59 -6.97 9.20 -14.13
CA LEU A 59 -7.68 10.22 -14.91
C LEU A 59 -8.84 9.60 -15.68
N THR A 60 -8.65 8.42 -16.27
CA THR A 60 -9.71 7.74 -17.02
C THR A 60 -10.89 7.40 -16.12
N VAL A 61 -10.66 6.81 -14.95
CA VAL A 61 -11.72 6.52 -13.98
C VAL A 61 -12.38 7.81 -13.49
N PHE A 62 -11.61 8.85 -13.19
CA PHE A 62 -12.16 10.14 -12.75
C PHE A 62 -13.15 10.76 -13.76
N PHE A 63 -12.84 10.67 -15.06
CA PHE A 63 -13.70 11.24 -16.12
C PHE A 63 -14.82 10.30 -16.59
N LEU A 64 -14.64 8.98 -16.54
CA LEU A 64 -15.66 8.01 -16.93
C LEU A 64 -16.76 7.84 -15.87
N ASP A 65 -16.42 8.09 -14.61
CA ASP A 65 -17.37 8.06 -13.49
C ASP A 65 -18.09 9.43 -13.34
N ALA A 66 -18.51 9.82 -12.14
CA ALA A 66 -19.05 11.15 -11.86
C ALA A 66 -17.99 12.09 -11.24
N PRO A 67 -17.30 12.93 -12.03
CA PRO A 67 -16.22 13.78 -11.52
C PRO A 67 -16.67 14.73 -10.42
N TRP A 68 -17.88 15.30 -10.52
CA TRP A 68 -18.43 16.19 -9.48
C TRP A 68 -18.66 15.49 -8.15
N TYR A 69 -19.13 14.26 -8.19
CA TYR A 69 -19.29 13.43 -7.00
C TYR A 69 -17.93 13.12 -6.39
N LEU A 70 -16.94 12.72 -7.20
CA LEU A 70 -15.59 12.42 -6.74
C LEU A 70 -14.90 13.64 -6.13
N LEU A 71 -15.05 14.82 -6.71
CA LEU A 71 -14.55 16.08 -6.14
C LEU A 71 -15.19 16.38 -4.78
N ASN A 72 -16.51 16.19 -4.64
CA ASN A 72 -17.20 16.35 -3.36
C ASN A 72 -16.70 15.34 -2.33
N VAL A 73 -16.48 14.07 -2.72
CA VAL A 73 -15.91 13.05 -1.84
C VAL A 73 -14.52 13.46 -1.37
N MET A 74 -13.65 13.96 -2.25
CA MET A 74 -12.30 14.41 -1.87
C MET A 74 -12.34 15.52 -0.81
N VAL A 75 -13.19 16.54 -1.02
CA VAL A 75 -13.33 17.66 -0.07
C VAL A 75 -13.92 17.18 1.26
N GLN A 76 -14.97 16.35 1.20
CA GLN A 76 -15.65 15.83 2.39
C GLN A 76 -14.73 14.91 3.20
N SER A 77 -14.01 13.99 2.54
CA SER A 77 -13.05 13.10 3.19
C SER A 77 -11.89 13.86 3.83
N LEU A 78 -11.41 14.93 3.21
CA LEU A 78 -10.38 15.79 3.80
C LEU A 78 -10.87 16.47 5.08
N GLY A 79 -12.06 17.08 5.05
CA GLY A 79 -12.65 17.72 6.24
C GLY A 79 -12.89 16.72 7.37
N TYR A 80 -13.42 15.54 7.03
CA TYR A 80 -13.64 14.46 7.99
C TYR A 80 -12.34 13.96 8.61
N HIS A 81 -11.29 13.78 7.80
CA HIS A 81 -9.98 13.32 8.28
C HIS A 81 -9.33 14.34 9.23
N ILE A 82 -9.41 15.64 8.90
CA ILE A 82 -8.87 16.71 9.76
C ILE A 82 -9.59 16.73 11.12
N GLN A 83 -10.92 16.58 11.12
CA GLN A 83 -11.71 16.57 12.34
C GLN A 83 -11.35 15.40 13.27
N HIS A 84 -11.16 14.21 12.73
CA HIS A 84 -10.89 12.99 13.51
C HIS A 84 -9.40 12.65 13.61
N PHE A 85 -8.50 13.55 13.17
CA PHE A 85 -7.06 13.28 13.13
C PHE A 85 -6.49 12.92 14.51
N ILE A 86 -6.87 13.68 15.54
CA ILE A 86 -6.44 13.42 16.93
C ILE A 86 -7.08 12.14 17.45
N GLU A 87 -8.39 11.96 17.23
CA GLU A 87 -9.12 10.78 17.71
C GLU A 87 -8.53 9.48 17.15
N ILE A 88 -8.37 9.40 15.83
CA ILE A 88 -7.80 8.22 15.15
C ILE A 88 -6.34 8.01 15.55
N GLY A 89 -5.58 9.09 15.78
CA GLY A 89 -4.18 9.02 16.21
C GLY A 89 -3.97 8.38 17.59
N PHE A 90 -4.97 8.46 18.47
CA PHE A 90 -4.95 7.87 19.82
C PHE A 90 -5.93 6.71 19.97
N TYR A 91 -6.53 6.24 18.88
CA TYR A 91 -7.46 5.11 18.91
C TYR A 91 -6.70 3.81 19.13
N THR A 92 -6.96 3.15 20.26
CA THR A 92 -6.31 1.89 20.67
C THR A 92 -7.29 0.71 20.78
N ASP A 93 -8.55 0.93 20.40
CA ASP A 93 -9.62 -0.08 20.41
C ASP A 93 -9.80 -0.80 21.76
N ALA A 94 -9.45 -0.12 22.86
CA ALA A 94 -9.45 -0.70 24.19
C ALA A 94 -10.82 -1.26 24.62
N PHE A 95 -11.91 -0.72 24.08
CA PHE A 95 -13.27 -1.13 24.41
C PHE A 95 -13.81 -2.22 23.47
N ALA A 96 -13.49 -2.24 22.17
CA ALA A 96 -13.96 -3.32 21.29
C ALA A 96 -13.13 -4.61 21.43
N GLN A 97 -12.03 -4.57 22.18
CA GLN A 97 -11.32 -5.77 22.65
C GLN A 97 -12.08 -6.55 23.74
N LEU A 98 -13.09 -5.94 24.37
CA LEU A 98 -13.94 -6.60 25.35
C LEU A 98 -15.11 -7.31 24.65
N ALA A 99 -15.58 -8.43 25.22
CA ALA A 99 -16.70 -9.19 24.67
C ALA A 99 -17.95 -8.30 24.47
N THR A 100 -18.84 -8.68 23.54
CA THR A 100 -20.09 -7.97 23.27
C THR A 100 -20.88 -7.75 24.57
N GLY A 101 -20.98 -6.50 25.01
CA GLY A 101 -21.67 -6.10 26.25
C GLY A 101 -20.79 -5.56 27.39
N GLU A 102 -19.46 -5.74 27.37
CA GLU A 102 -18.55 -5.17 28.38
C GLU A 102 -17.68 -4.01 27.86
N GLY A 103 -17.70 -3.77 26.54
CA GLY A 103 -17.02 -2.63 25.91
C GLY A 103 -17.34 -2.42 24.42
N ALA A 104 -17.84 -3.43 23.71
CA ALA A 104 -18.43 -3.20 22.39
C ALA A 104 -19.76 -2.41 22.52
N PRO A 105 -20.06 -1.45 21.63
CA PRO A 105 -21.37 -0.80 21.56
C PRO A 105 -22.52 -1.81 21.62
N ASN A 106 -23.52 -1.56 22.49
CA ASN A 106 -24.70 -2.42 22.66
C ASN A 106 -25.54 -2.58 21.37
N ASP A 107 -25.29 -1.74 20.36
CA ASP A 107 -25.94 -1.81 19.05
C ASP A 107 -25.29 -2.84 18.09
N GLY A 108 -24.21 -3.52 18.52
CA GLY A 108 -23.49 -4.52 17.73
C GLY A 108 -22.72 -3.93 16.55
N LYS A 109 -22.56 -2.59 16.47
CA LYS A 109 -21.86 -1.89 15.38
C LYS A 109 -20.39 -1.58 15.69
N GLY A 110 -19.87 -2.08 16.81
CA GLY A 110 -18.44 -2.03 17.10
C GLY A 110 -17.63 -2.79 16.04
N ALA A 111 -16.42 -2.31 15.77
CA ALA A 111 -15.48 -3.05 14.93
C ALA A 111 -15.13 -4.39 15.61
N ASN A 112 -14.87 -5.43 14.81
CA ASN A 112 -14.36 -6.71 15.29
C ASN A 112 -13.06 -6.48 16.08
N GLN A 113 -12.82 -7.23 17.16
CA GLN A 113 -11.59 -7.18 17.97
C GLN A 113 -10.30 -7.22 17.12
N ALA A 114 -10.32 -7.85 15.95
CA ALA A 114 -9.17 -7.93 15.05
C ALA A 114 -9.04 -6.74 14.06
N TRP A 115 -9.95 -5.76 14.08
CA TRP A 115 -9.95 -4.68 13.08
C TRP A 115 -8.69 -3.82 13.18
N MET A 116 -8.28 -3.43 14.39
CA MET A 116 -7.05 -2.65 14.56
C MET A 116 -5.79 -3.41 14.12
N ASP A 117 -5.76 -4.73 14.33
CA ASP A 117 -4.65 -5.59 13.96
C ASP A 117 -4.45 -5.61 12.43
N TRP A 118 -5.53 -5.80 11.67
CA TRP A 118 -5.50 -5.91 10.21
C TRP A 118 -5.37 -4.57 9.48
N TRP A 119 -5.76 -3.46 10.10
CA TRP A 119 -5.71 -2.14 9.48
C TRP A 119 -4.57 -1.30 10.06
N THR A 120 -4.81 -0.63 11.19
CA THR A 120 -3.91 0.39 11.73
C THR A 120 -2.55 -0.19 12.07
N ILE A 121 -2.49 -1.27 12.85
CA ILE A 121 -1.22 -1.85 13.32
C ILE A 121 -0.44 -2.47 12.16
N PHE A 122 -1.14 -3.17 11.25
CA PHE A 122 -0.54 -3.70 10.03
C PHE A 122 0.12 -2.61 9.18
N TYR A 123 -0.58 -1.51 8.88
CA TYR A 123 -0.02 -0.41 8.10
C TYR A 123 1.14 0.28 8.82
N TRP A 124 1.06 0.50 10.15
CA TRP A 124 2.20 1.02 10.91
C TRP A 124 3.42 0.10 10.81
N GLY A 125 3.24 -1.21 10.98
CA GLY A 125 4.30 -2.21 10.84
C GLY A 125 4.90 -2.22 9.43
N TRP A 126 4.06 -2.14 8.40
CA TRP A 126 4.49 -2.01 7.00
C TRP A 126 5.33 -0.75 6.79
N TRP A 127 4.81 0.43 7.11
CA TRP A 127 5.50 1.69 6.82
C TRP A 127 6.85 1.78 7.51
N ILE A 128 6.95 1.28 8.76
CA ILE A 128 8.21 1.23 9.51
C ILE A 128 9.22 0.28 8.87
N SER A 129 8.80 -0.90 8.38
CA SER A 129 9.74 -1.83 7.74
C SER A 129 10.22 -1.33 6.37
N TRP A 130 9.43 -0.49 5.70
CA TRP A 130 9.77 0.14 4.42
C TRP A 130 10.60 1.42 4.54
N ALA A 131 10.66 2.02 5.73
CA ALA A 131 11.31 3.31 5.91
C ALA A 131 12.83 3.32 5.62
N PRO A 132 13.63 2.26 5.85
CA PRO A 132 15.03 2.22 5.40
C PRO A 132 15.17 2.36 3.87
N PHE A 133 14.24 1.77 3.11
CA PHE A 133 14.22 1.83 1.65
C PHE A 133 13.89 3.24 1.18
N VAL A 134 12.74 3.76 1.62
CA VAL A 134 12.24 5.08 1.22
C VAL A 134 13.16 6.18 1.70
N GLY A 135 13.67 6.10 2.94
CA GLY A 135 14.57 7.10 3.52
C GLY A 135 15.88 7.24 2.74
N THR A 136 16.51 6.11 2.38
CA THR A 136 17.74 6.10 1.59
C THR A 136 17.52 6.66 0.18
N PHE A 137 16.41 6.30 -0.46
CA PHE A 137 16.03 6.83 -1.76
C PHE A 137 15.77 8.34 -1.71
N MET A 138 14.96 8.81 -0.75
CA MET A 138 14.65 10.23 -0.56
C MET A 138 15.90 11.06 -0.27
N ALA A 139 16.85 10.53 0.51
CA ALA A 139 18.13 11.18 0.78
C ALA A 139 18.96 11.37 -0.50
N ARG A 140 18.98 10.37 -1.40
CA ARG A 140 19.72 10.43 -2.67
C ARG A 140 19.16 11.46 -3.64
N ILE A 141 17.84 11.48 -3.85
CA ILE A 141 17.21 12.41 -4.80
C ILE A 141 17.11 13.84 -4.27
N SER A 142 17.34 14.03 -2.96
CA SER A 142 17.26 15.34 -2.30
C SER A 142 18.61 16.02 -2.11
N ARG A 143 19.69 15.53 -2.75
CA ARG A 143 21.03 16.12 -2.65
C ARG A 143 21.02 17.59 -3.08
N GLY A 144 21.53 18.47 -2.22
CA GLY A 144 21.61 19.91 -2.47
C GLY A 144 20.34 20.70 -2.12
N ARG A 145 19.32 20.07 -1.53
CA ARG A 145 18.12 20.75 -1.02
C ARG A 145 18.25 21.08 0.47
N THR A 146 17.56 22.12 0.93
CA THR A 146 17.46 22.44 2.37
C THR A 146 16.58 21.42 3.08
N ILE A 147 16.89 21.11 4.35
CA ILE A 147 16.12 20.15 5.16
C ILE A 147 14.64 20.53 5.21
N ARG A 148 14.35 21.83 5.40
CA ARG A 148 12.98 22.36 5.38
C ARG A 148 12.24 22.01 4.09
N ASN A 149 12.86 22.24 2.93
CA ASN A 149 12.23 21.95 1.66
C ASN A 149 12.02 20.43 1.50
N VAL A 150 13.00 19.62 1.86
CA VAL A 150 12.89 18.15 1.80
C VAL A 150 11.69 17.69 2.62
N PHE A 151 11.61 18.08 3.89
CA PHE A 151 10.52 17.71 4.80
C PHE A 151 9.14 18.14 4.27
N LEU A 152 9.00 19.39 3.83
CA LEU A 152 7.74 19.90 3.31
C LEU A 152 7.29 19.16 2.06
N TYR A 153 8.17 18.93 1.08
CA TYR A 153 7.81 18.22 -0.15
C TYR A 153 7.58 16.72 0.08
N THR A 154 8.34 16.08 0.98
CA THR A 154 8.16 14.66 1.30
C THR A 154 6.82 14.35 1.95
N LEU A 155 6.24 15.31 2.66
CA LEU A 155 4.93 15.13 3.32
C LEU A 155 3.78 15.62 2.45
N SER A 156 3.90 16.80 1.84
CA SER A 156 2.78 17.42 1.12
C SER A 156 2.43 16.74 -0.20
N VAL A 157 3.42 16.35 -1.01
CA VAL A 157 3.17 15.79 -2.35
C VAL A 157 2.48 14.42 -2.26
N PRO A 158 2.98 13.45 -1.46
CA PRO A 158 2.29 12.16 -1.32
C PRO A 158 0.93 12.29 -0.66
N PHE A 159 0.76 13.22 0.27
CA PHE A 159 -0.53 13.48 0.93
C PHE A 159 -1.60 13.93 -0.07
N VAL A 160 -1.29 14.93 -0.92
CA VAL A 160 -2.23 15.38 -1.96
C VAL A 160 -2.53 14.25 -2.95
N TYR A 161 -1.49 13.51 -3.37
CA TYR A 161 -1.69 12.38 -4.27
C TYR A 161 -2.58 11.30 -3.65
N ALA A 162 -2.43 10.98 -2.36
CA ALA A 162 -3.26 10.03 -1.66
C ALA A 162 -4.74 10.46 -1.61
N ILE A 163 -5.02 11.76 -1.37
CA ILE A 163 -6.39 12.29 -1.40
C ILE A 163 -7.02 12.07 -2.78
N VAL A 164 -6.29 12.39 -3.86
CA VAL A 164 -6.81 12.24 -5.22
C VAL A 164 -6.99 10.75 -5.57
N TRP A 165 -6.03 9.90 -5.20
CA TRP A 165 -6.07 8.46 -5.47
C TRP A 165 -7.23 7.77 -4.75
N PHE A 166 -7.29 7.88 -3.42
CA PHE A 166 -8.35 7.26 -2.62
C PHE A 166 -9.70 7.93 -2.83
N GLY A 167 -9.74 9.25 -3.07
CA GLY A 167 -10.98 9.94 -3.41
C GLY A 167 -11.57 9.48 -4.73
N THR A 168 -10.73 9.20 -5.74
CA THR A 168 -11.17 8.71 -7.05
C THR A 168 -11.60 7.24 -6.98
N PHE A 169 -10.69 6.33 -6.64
CA PHE A 169 -10.99 4.89 -6.67
C PHE A 169 -11.88 4.46 -5.51
N GLY A 170 -11.65 4.96 -4.30
CA GLY A 170 -12.48 4.67 -3.14
C GLY A 170 -13.89 5.28 -3.26
N GLY A 171 -13.99 6.50 -3.77
CA GLY A 171 -15.28 7.12 -4.08
C GLY A 171 -16.07 6.34 -5.12
N ALA A 172 -15.44 5.98 -6.24
CA ALA A 172 -16.05 5.15 -7.28
C ALA A 172 -16.49 3.76 -6.75
N ALA A 173 -15.66 3.13 -5.92
CA ALA A 173 -15.97 1.83 -5.30
C ALA A 173 -17.18 1.89 -4.36
N ILE A 174 -17.24 2.91 -3.48
CA ILE A 174 -18.40 3.12 -2.61
C ILE A 174 -19.67 3.35 -3.43
N ARG A 175 -19.56 4.14 -4.51
CA ARG A 175 -20.68 4.42 -5.42
C ARG A 175 -21.19 3.12 -6.08
N MET A 176 -20.28 2.29 -6.58
CA MET A 176 -20.61 1.00 -7.19
C MET A 176 -21.30 0.06 -6.19
N HIS A 177 -20.73 -0.09 -4.98
CA HIS A 177 -21.31 -0.92 -3.94
C HIS A 177 -22.74 -0.50 -3.59
N ARG A 178 -22.95 0.81 -3.37
CA ARG A 178 -24.28 1.36 -3.03
C ARG A 178 -25.30 1.18 -4.16
N ARG A 179 -24.87 1.22 -5.42
CA ARG A 179 -25.74 0.94 -6.57
C ARG A 179 -26.12 -0.54 -6.63
N ALA A 180 -25.18 -1.43 -6.38
CA ALA A 180 -25.43 -2.87 -6.36
C ALA A 180 -26.41 -3.26 -5.24
N THR A 181 -26.24 -2.72 -4.02
CA THR A 181 -27.19 -2.98 -2.92
C THR A 181 -28.58 -2.42 -3.24
N PHE A 182 -28.65 -1.21 -3.79
CA PHE A 182 -29.93 -0.62 -4.19
C PHE A 182 -30.68 -1.47 -5.22
N LEU A 183 -30.00 -2.02 -6.23
CA LEU A 183 -30.62 -2.90 -7.23
C LEU A 183 -31.11 -4.23 -6.63
N SER A 184 -30.36 -4.78 -5.67
CA SER A 184 -30.77 -5.97 -4.91
C SER A 184 -32.05 -5.73 -4.12
N ASP A 185 -32.10 -4.63 -3.37
CA ASP A 185 -33.23 -4.28 -2.51
C ASP A 185 -34.48 -4.00 -3.35
N MET A 186 -34.32 -3.25 -4.43
CA MET A 186 -35.41 -2.95 -5.37
C MET A 186 -35.91 -4.20 -6.10
N GLY A 187 -35.04 -5.16 -6.42
CA GLY A 187 -35.44 -6.46 -6.97
C GLY A 187 -36.35 -7.22 -6.01
N LEU A 188 -36.04 -7.22 -4.71
CA LEU A 188 -36.89 -7.81 -3.68
C LEU A 188 -38.23 -7.10 -3.57
N GLU A 189 -38.23 -5.77 -3.53
CA GLU A 189 -39.46 -4.98 -3.32
C GLU A 189 -40.42 -5.07 -4.51
N LEU A 190 -39.91 -4.98 -5.75
CA LEU A 190 -40.75 -4.91 -6.95
C LEU A 190 -41.04 -6.28 -7.58
N HIS A 191 -40.11 -7.22 -7.46
CA HIS A 191 -40.16 -8.50 -8.17
C HIS A 191 -40.11 -9.71 -7.22
N ASN A 192 -40.15 -9.49 -5.90
CA ASN A 192 -40.06 -10.54 -4.87
C ASN A 192 -38.81 -11.43 -5.05
N SER A 193 -37.75 -10.90 -5.66
CA SER A 193 -36.51 -11.62 -5.95
C SER A 193 -35.32 -10.65 -5.98
N SER A 194 -34.35 -10.85 -5.08
CA SER A 194 -33.10 -10.08 -5.07
C SER A 194 -32.26 -10.27 -6.33
N ASP A 195 -32.49 -11.39 -7.04
CA ASP A 195 -31.73 -11.77 -8.22
C ASP A 195 -32.36 -11.27 -9.52
N PHE A 196 -33.40 -10.45 -9.45
CA PHE A 196 -34.10 -9.97 -10.65
C PHE A 196 -33.18 -9.22 -11.62
N TYR A 197 -32.31 -8.35 -11.10
CA TYR A 197 -31.36 -7.58 -11.91
C TYR A 197 -29.99 -8.27 -12.06
N LEU A 198 -29.86 -9.54 -11.68
CA LEU A 198 -28.57 -10.23 -11.64
C LEU A 198 -27.89 -10.21 -13.01
N HIS A 199 -26.62 -9.80 -13.04
CA HIS A 199 -25.81 -9.85 -14.24
C HIS A 199 -25.23 -11.25 -14.43
N THR A 200 -25.72 -11.98 -15.43
CA THR A 200 -25.21 -13.29 -15.82
C THR A 200 -24.07 -13.15 -16.83
N SER A 201 -22.92 -12.65 -16.39
CA SER A 201 -21.68 -12.68 -17.20
C SER A 201 -20.99 -14.04 -17.16
N SER A 202 -20.24 -14.34 -18.23
CA SER A 202 -19.28 -15.45 -18.30
C SER A 202 -18.04 -15.27 -17.40
N ASP A 203 -17.92 -14.12 -16.73
CA ASP A 203 -16.79 -13.82 -15.84
C ASP A 203 -16.96 -14.58 -14.52
N PHE A 204 -16.14 -15.63 -14.34
CA PHE A 204 -16.13 -16.42 -13.13
C PHE A 204 -15.82 -15.55 -11.90
N ARG A 205 -16.74 -15.54 -10.93
CA ARG A 205 -16.54 -15.02 -9.58
C ARG A 205 -16.51 -16.19 -8.59
N PRO A 206 -15.62 -16.18 -7.59
CA PRO A 206 -15.55 -17.26 -6.61
C PRO A 206 -16.85 -17.37 -5.80
N ALA A 207 -17.16 -18.56 -5.30
CA ALA A 207 -18.34 -18.79 -4.49
C ALA A 207 -18.32 -17.93 -3.21
N GLY A 208 -19.34 -17.10 -3.01
CA GLY A 208 -19.39 -16.15 -1.89
C GLY A 208 -18.80 -14.77 -2.19
N ALA A 209 -18.29 -14.54 -3.41
CA ALA A 209 -18.11 -13.19 -3.93
C ALA A 209 -19.46 -12.47 -4.00
N GLY A 210 -19.45 -11.14 -3.87
CA GLY A 210 -20.68 -10.36 -3.97
C GLY A 210 -21.31 -10.47 -5.36
N LYS A 211 -22.64 -10.32 -5.43
CA LYS A 211 -23.39 -10.41 -6.69
C LYS A 211 -23.21 -9.14 -7.52
N CYS A 212 -23.19 -9.30 -8.84
CA CYS A 212 -23.23 -8.17 -9.78
C CYS A 212 -24.62 -8.03 -10.37
N TYR A 213 -25.00 -6.79 -10.65
CA TYR A 213 -26.30 -6.43 -11.16
C TYR A 213 -26.15 -5.62 -12.45
N SER A 214 -27.03 -5.91 -13.40
CA SER A 214 -27.21 -5.15 -14.63
C SER A 214 -27.98 -3.88 -14.32
N VAL A 215 -27.47 -2.74 -14.80
CA VAL A 215 -28.13 -1.45 -14.60
C VAL A 215 -29.26 -1.30 -15.62
N PRO A 216 -30.52 -1.09 -15.19
CA PRO A 216 -31.64 -0.88 -16.10
C PRO A 216 -31.59 0.51 -16.77
N GLU A 217 -32.07 0.60 -18.01
CA GLU A 217 -32.09 1.85 -18.79
C GLU A 217 -33.04 2.91 -18.22
N SER A 218 -34.14 2.48 -17.57
CA SER A 218 -35.10 3.37 -16.91
C SER A 218 -35.79 2.67 -15.74
N LEU A 219 -36.09 3.41 -14.67
CA LEU A 219 -36.93 2.96 -13.56
C LEU A 219 -38.33 3.57 -13.72
N ASN A 220 -39.29 2.77 -14.19
CA ASN A 220 -40.69 3.18 -14.37
C ASN A 220 -41.51 3.04 -13.08
N HIS A 221 -40.97 3.52 -11.96
CA HIS A 221 -41.67 3.55 -10.67
C HIS A 221 -41.61 4.95 -10.05
N ALA A 222 -42.77 5.47 -9.66
CA ALA A 222 -42.92 6.82 -9.11
C ALA A 222 -42.09 7.04 -7.83
N ASP A 223 -41.94 6.00 -7.01
CA ASP A 223 -41.21 6.05 -5.73
C ASP A 223 -39.68 6.18 -5.91
N TYR A 224 -39.15 5.75 -7.06
CA TYR A 224 -37.71 5.77 -7.35
C TYR A 224 -37.34 6.77 -8.45
N ALA A 225 -38.25 7.64 -8.89
CA ALA A 225 -37.99 8.62 -9.94
C ALA A 225 -36.80 9.55 -9.61
N ALA A 226 -36.61 9.88 -8.32
CA ALA A 226 -35.47 10.69 -7.85
C ALA A 226 -34.15 9.88 -7.80
N ALA A 227 -34.21 8.59 -7.49
CA ALA A 227 -33.05 7.67 -7.50
C ALA A 227 -32.68 7.21 -8.92
N GLY A 228 -33.63 7.27 -9.85
CA GLY A 228 -33.50 6.89 -11.26
C GLY A 228 -32.22 7.39 -11.89
N LYS A 229 -31.99 8.71 -11.88
CA LYS A 229 -30.80 9.30 -12.52
C LYS A 229 -29.46 8.82 -11.94
N TYR A 230 -29.42 8.45 -10.66
CA TYR A 230 -28.21 7.92 -10.02
C TYR A 230 -27.97 6.45 -10.35
N VAL A 231 -29.03 5.67 -10.56
CA VAL A 231 -28.98 4.21 -10.70
C VAL A 231 -29.03 3.77 -12.16
N THR A 232 -29.76 4.46 -13.04
CA THR A 232 -30.02 4.06 -14.45
C THR A 232 -28.92 4.47 -15.44
N ASP A 233 -27.70 4.68 -14.97
CA ASP A 233 -26.58 5.03 -15.84
C ASP A 233 -25.98 3.78 -16.49
N THR A 234 -26.50 3.43 -17.67
CA THR A 234 -26.08 2.24 -18.43
C THR A 234 -24.62 2.28 -18.87
N LYS A 235 -23.94 3.44 -18.78
CA LYS A 235 -22.50 3.55 -19.03
C LYS A 235 -21.65 2.88 -17.95
N VAL A 236 -22.23 2.62 -16.78
CA VAL A 236 -21.56 2.03 -15.62
C VAL A 236 -22.28 0.73 -15.24
N SER A 237 -22.12 -0.29 -16.08
CA SER A 237 -22.69 -1.63 -15.91
C SER A 237 -21.67 -2.69 -16.36
N PRO A 238 -21.51 -3.82 -15.63
CA PRO A 238 -22.25 -4.22 -14.42
C PRO A 238 -21.74 -3.53 -13.15
N VAL A 239 -22.62 -3.38 -12.15
CA VAL A 239 -22.25 -2.91 -10.80
C VAL A 239 -22.22 -4.07 -9.83
N CYS A 240 -21.16 -4.17 -9.05
CA CYS A 240 -20.91 -5.33 -8.20
C CYS A 240 -20.92 -4.98 -6.71
N ALA A 241 -21.58 -5.81 -5.92
CA ALA A 241 -21.49 -5.74 -4.47
C ALA A 241 -20.15 -6.32 -4.00
N PHE A 242 -19.58 -5.72 -2.95
CA PHE A 242 -18.33 -6.19 -2.36
C PHE A 242 -18.62 -7.15 -1.20
N SER A 243 -17.87 -8.24 -1.15
CA SER A 243 -17.95 -9.28 -0.12
C SER A 243 -16.55 -9.67 0.29
N TYR A 244 -16.27 -9.66 1.60
CA TYR A 244 -14.94 -9.90 2.18
C TYR A 244 -14.29 -11.23 1.77
N LYS A 245 -15.08 -12.17 1.23
CA LYS A 245 -14.60 -13.45 0.71
C LYS A 245 -13.85 -13.33 -0.63
N ASP A 246 -13.94 -12.19 -1.32
CA ASP A 246 -13.32 -11.90 -2.63
C ASP A 246 -12.62 -10.53 -2.59
N ASP A 247 -11.78 -10.31 -1.58
CA ASP A 247 -11.06 -9.05 -1.36
C ASP A 247 -10.11 -8.67 -2.52
N ALA A 248 -9.47 -9.65 -3.15
CA ALA A 248 -8.59 -9.41 -4.29
C ALA A 248 -9.34 -9.11 -5.61
N GLY A 249 -10.65 -9.34 -5.66
CA GLY A 249 -11.50 -9.15 -6.84
C GLY A 249 -12.02 -7.72 -7.02
N TYR A 250 -12.07 -6.93 -5.94
CA TYR A 250 -12.74 -5.62 -5.93
C TYR A 250 -12.19 -4.63 -6.95
N TRP A 251 -10.86 -4.60 -7.10
CA TRP A 251 -10.22 -3.71 -8.07
C TRP A 251 -10.65 -4.02 -9.50
N PHE A 252 -10.77 -5.30 -9.85
CA PHE A 252 -11.16 -5.71 -11.20
C PHE A 252 -12.65 -5.54 -11.45
N ASP A 253 -13.49 -5.75 -10.43
CA ASP A 253 -14.91 -5.40 -10.50
C ASP A 253 -15.09 -3.90 -10.76
N LEU A 254 -14.31 -3.06 -10.06
CA LEU A 254 -14.34 -1.61 -10.23
C LEU A 254 -13.89 -1.19 -11.63
N MET A 255 -12.84 -1.80 -12.19
CA MET A 255 -12.38 -1.47 -13.54
C MET A 255 -13.34 -1.99 -14.61
N GLY A 256 -14.00 -3.12 -14.35
CA GLY A 256 -14.93 -3.78 -15.29
C GLY A 256 -16.27 -3.07 -15.46
N GLN A 257 -16.70 -2.23 -14.52
CA GLN A 257 -18.03 -1.60 -14.56
C GLN A 257 -18.21 -0.60 -15.72
N TYR A 258 -17.13 -0.07 -16.32
CA TYR A 258 -17.23 0.96 -17.34
C TYR A 258 -17.55 0.35 -18.72
N HIS A 259 -18.76 0.59 -19.22
CA HIS A 259 -19.27 -0.02 -20.44
C HIS A 259 -18.37 0.28 -21.65
N GLY A 260 -17.94 -0.75 -22.37
CA GLY A 260 -17.06 -0.66 -23.54
C GLY A 260 -15.56 -0.47 -23.24
N MET A 261 -15.20 0.11 -22.08
CA MET A 261 -13.79 0.32 -21.69
C MET A 261 -13.31 -0.65 -20.60
N GLY A 262 -14.20 -1.38 -19.93
CA GLY A 262 -13.89 -2.23 -18.78
C GLY A 262 -12.78 -3.25 -19.03
N PRO A 263 -12.86 -4.11 -20.08
CA PRO A 263 -11.81 -5.08 -20.39
C PRO A 263 -10.44 -4.44 -20.66
N PHE A 264 -10.44 -3.28 -21.33
CA PHE A 264 -9.22 -2.52 -21.59
C PHE A 264 -8.61 -1.98 -20.29
N LEU A 265 -9.41 -1.38 -19.40
CA LEU A 265 -8.95 -0.88 -18.10
C LEU A 265 -8.43 -2.01 -17.20
N VAL A 266 -9.10 -3.17 -17.20
CA VAL A 266 -8.62 -4.37 -16.51
C VAL A 266 -7.25 -4.78 -17.04
N ALA A 267 -7.08 -4.90 -18.37
CA ALA A 267 -5.82 -5.28 -18.98
C ALA A 267 -4.68 -4.27 -18.68
N VAL A 268 -4.96 -2.97 -18.81
CA VAL A 268 -4.00 -1.91 -18.47
C VAL A 268 -3.64 -1.96 -16.99
N SER A 269 -4.61 -2.19 -16.10
CA SER A 269 -4.37 -2.26 -14.67
C SER A 269 -3.51 -3.47 -14.27
N LEU A 270 -3.70 -4.62 -14.90
CA LEU A 270 -2.85 -5.79 -14.72
C LEU A 270 -1.42 -5.52 -15.16
N PHE A 271 -1.26 -4.96 -16.35
CA PHE A 271 0.06 -4.60 -16.87
C PHE A 271 0.76 -3.57 -15.98
N THR A 272 0.04 -2.54 -15.56
CA THR A 272 0.53 -1.49 -14.65
C THR A 272 0.94 -2.08 -13.30
N THR A 273 0.16 -3.02 -12.76
CA THR A 273 0.48 -3.73 -11.51
C THR A 273 1.80 -4.49 -11.64
N VAL A 274 2.00 -5.22 -12.73
CA VAL A 274 3.26 -5.94 -13.01
C VAL A 274 4.44 -4.96 -13.06
N LEU A 275 4.29 -3.82 -13.75
CA LEU A 275 5.34 -2.80 -13.80
C LEU A 275 5.65 -2.21 -12.42
N TYR A 276 4.65 -1.96 -11.58
CA TYR A 276 4.87 -1.51 -10.20
C TYR A 276 5.61 -2.55 -9.37
N PHE A 277 5.28 -3.84 -9.49
CA PHE A 277 6.03 -4.90 -8.82
C PHE A 277 7.49 -4.96 -9.26
N VAL A 278 7.73 -4.94 -10.57
CA VAL A 278 9.10 -4.98 -11.13
C VAL A 278 9.91 -3.77 -10.67
N THR A 279 9.35 -2.56 -10.78
CA THR A 279 10.05 -1.33 -10.36
C THR A 279 10.26 -1.26 -8.85
N SER A 280 9.32 -1.74 -8.06
CA SER A 280 9.45 -1.82 -6.60
C SER A 280 10.57 -2.78 -6.20
N SER A 281 10.64 -3.97 -6.78
CA SER A 281 11.71 -4.94 -6.48
C SER A 281 13.08 -4.47 -6.95
N ASP A 282 13.16 -3.81 -8.12
CA ASP A 282 14.43 -3.23 -8.60
C ASP A 282 14.94 -2.13 -7.64
N SER A 283 14.04 -1.23 -7.20
CA SER A 283 14.38 -0.21 -6.21
C SER A 283 14.72 -0.77 -4.82
N GLY A 284 14.04 -1.84 -4.39
CA GLY A 284 14.30 -2.55 -3.14
C GLY A 284 15.68 -3.20 -3.14
N SER A 285 15.94 -4.03 -4.14
CA SER A 285 17.22 -4.73 -4.31
C SER A 285 18.40 -3.76 -4.43
N LEU A 286 18.24 -2.60 -5.08
CA LEU A 286 19.27 -1.55 -5.10
C LEU A 286 19.61 -1.02 -3.70
N VAL A 287 18.61 -0.79 -2.85
CA VAL A 287 18.85 -0.26 -1.50
C VAL A 287 19.43 -1.32 -0.58
N VAL A 288 18.93 -2.57 -0.62
CA VAL A 288 19.54 -3.67 0.16
C VAL A 288 21.00 -3.85 -0.23
N ASP A 289 21.27 -3.85 -1.52
CA ASP A 289 22.61 -3.95 -2.09
C ASP A 289 23.53 -2.82 -1.61
N LEU A 290 23.02 -1.59 -1.59
CA LEU A 290 23.75 -0.43 -1.12
C LEU A 290 24.09 -0.53 0.38
N ILE A 291 23.13 -0.97 1.20
CA ILE A 291 23.33 -1.15 2.64
C ILE A 291 24.37 -2.26 2.88
N ALA A 292 24.28 -3.36 2.16
CA ALA A 292 25.21 -4.48 2.24
C ALA A 292 26.65 -4.09 1.80
N ASN A 293 26.79 -3.11 0.91
CA ASN A 293 28.08 -2.64 0.40
C ASN A 293 28.57 -1.31 1.02
N ASN A 294 28.18 -1.01 2.27
CA ASN A 294 28.61 0.21 2.99
C ASN A 294 28.37 1.52 2.21
N GLY A 295 27.29 1.61 1.43
CA GLY A 295 26.96 2.81 0.65
C GLY A 295 27.65 2.92 -0.71
N ARG A 296 28.39 1.91 -1.16
CA ARG A 296 29.07 1.87 -2.47
C ARG A 296 28.28 1.08 -3.49
N GLU A 297 28.44 1.42 -4.76
CA GLU A 297 27.88 0.62 -5.85
C GLU A 297 28.55 -0.75 -5.87
N SER A 298 27.74 -1.81 -5.93
CA SER A 298 28.22 -3.19 -5.95
C SER A 298 28.18 -3.77 -7.37
N HIS A 299 28.74 -4.97 -7.51
CA HIS A 299 28.66 -5.75 -8.74
C HIS A 299 27.24 -6.28 -8.96
N VAL A 300 26.81 -6.30 -10.22
CA VAL A 300 25.45 -6.72 -10.66
C VAL A 300 25.00 -8.06 -10.04
N VAL A 301 25.92 -9.01 -9.84
CA VAL A 301 25.65 -10.32 -9.23
C VAL A 301 25.06 -10.20 -7.82
N GLN A 302 25.57 -9.27 -7.01
CA GLN A 302 25.05 -9.06 -5.65
C GLN A 302 23.62 -8.50 -5.69
N ARG A 303 23.31 -7.63 -6.65
CA ARG A 303 21.95 -7.12 -6.83
C ARG A 303 20.98 -8.18 -7.32
N VAL A 304 21.42 -9.03 -8.26
CA VAL A 304 20.64 -10.19 -8.73
C VAL A 304 20.34 -11.15 -7.58
N PHE A 305 21.31 -11.39 -6.69
CA PHE A 305 21.11 -12.20 -5.49
C PHE A 305 19.98 -11.64 -4.61
N TRP A 306 19.95 -10.32 -4.36
CA TRP A 306 18.89 -9.69 -3.59
C TRP A 306 17.52 -9.76 -4.29
N ALA A 307 17.47 -9.52 -5.60
CA ALA A 307 16.21 -9.64 -6.36
C ALA A 307 15.62 -11.07 -6.34
N ILE A 308 16.47 -12.09 -6.47
CA ILE A 308 16.03 -13.50 -6.42
C ILE A 308 15.58 -13.88 -5.00
N THR A 309 16.30 -13.45 -3.97
CA THR A 309 15.95 -13.78 -2.58
C THR A 309 14.65 -13.10 -2.15
N GLU A 310 14.38 -11.87 -2.58
CA GLU A 310 13.08 -11.20 -2.40
C GLU A 310 11.94 -12.01 -3.03
N GLY A 311 12.10 -12.45 -4.29
CA GLY A 311 11.12 -13.31 -4.97
C GLY A 311 10.92 -14.66 -4.30
N ALA A 312 12.00 -15.26 -3.77
CA ALA A 312 11.94 -16.52 -3.03
C ALA A 312 11.20 -16.37 -1.69
N VAL A 313 11.41 -15.27 -0.97
CA VAL A 313 10.66 -14.95 0.26
C VAL A 313 9.19 -14.73 -0.05
N ALA A 314 8.86 -14.00 -1.12
CA ALA A 314 7.48 -13.82 -1.55
C ALA A 314 6.78 -15.16 -1.86
N LEU A 315 7.47 -16.07 -2.58
CA LEU A 315 6.95 -17.40 -2.86
C LEU A 315 6.82 -18.27 -1.60
N ALA A 316 7.76 -18.16 -0.67
CA ALA A 316 7.71 -18.86 0.61
C ALA A 316 6.54 -18.38 1.47
N LEU A 317 6.31 -17.06 1.54
CA LEU A 317 5.17 -16.47 2.25
C LEU A 317 3.84 -16.85 1.59
N LEU A 318 3.77 -16.90 0.27
CA LEU A 318 2.58 -17.37 -0.44
C LEU A 318 2.23 -18.82 -0.07
N ARG A 319 3.23 -19.71 0.00
CA ARG A 319 3.03 -21.13 0.35
C ARG A 319 2.83 -21.38 1.84
N ALA A 320 3.42 -20.54 2.69
CA ALA A 320 3.23 -20.58 4.14
C ALA A 320 1.92 -19.92 4.58
N GLY A 321 1.33 -19.07 3.72
CA GLY A 321 0.06 -18.41 3.95
C GLY A 321 -1.09 -19.41 3.98
N GLY A 322 -1.45 -19.87 5.19
CA GLY A 322 -2.81 -20.35 5.48
C GLY A 322 -3.82 -19.18 5.44
N PRO A 323 -5.04 -19.34 5.97
CA PRO A 323 -6.16 -18.38 5.81
C PRO A 323 -5.94 -16.95 6.35
N VAL A 324 -4.75 -16.62 6.85
CA VAL A 324 -4.36 -15.29 7.37
C VAL A 324 -2.88 -15.00 7.05
N PRO A 325 -2.55 -14.66 5.79
CA PRO A 325 -1.16 -14.43 5.37
C PRO A 325 -0.50 -13.19 6.00
N GLU A 326 -1.28 -12.21 6.45
CA GLU A 326 -0.77 -10.89 6.86
C GLU A 326 -0.24 -10.89 8.32
N CYS A 327 -0.62 -11.88 9.15
CA CYS A 327 -0.07 -12.07 10.51
C CYS A 327 1.45 -12.36 10.52
N SER A 328 1.95 -13.10 9.52
CA SER A 328 3.38 -13.43 9.40
C SER A 328 4.24 -12.21 9.09
N ALA A 329 3.71 -11.23 8.37
CA ALA A 329 4.40 -9.98 8.08
C ALA A 329 4.54 -9.09 9.34
N VAL A 330 3.50 -9.05 10.19
CA VAL A 330 3.52 -8.25 11.43
C VAL A 330 4.58 -8.75 12.41
N HIS A 331 4.71 -10.07 12.61
CA HIS A 331 5.76 -10.64 13.47
C HIS A 331 7.19 -10.35 12.97
N PHE A 332 7.42 -10.31 11.66
CA PHE A 332 8.71 -9.93 11.08
C PHE A 332 9.01 -8.43 11.27
N ASN A 333 7.99 -7.58 11.23
CA ASN A 333 8.12 -6.12 11.30
C ASN A 333 8.33 -5.58 12.72
N LEU A 334 7.98 -6.32 13.76
CA LEU A 334 8.03 -5.90 15.17
C LEU A 334 9.44 -5.53 15.70
N ARG A 335 10.53 -5.88 15.01
CA ARG A 335 11.90 -5.50 15.43
C ARG A 335 12.34 -4.12 14.94
N TRP A 336 11.68 -3.56 13.94
CA TRP A 336 12.05 -2.30 13.29
C TRP A 336 11.66 -1.00 14.03
N PRO A 337 10.55 -0.94 14.80
CA PRO A 337 10.20 0.27 15.56
C PRO A 337 11.29 0.71 16.53
N ALA A 338 11.99 -0.23 17.18
CA ALA A 338 13.11 0.07 18.07
C ALA A 338 14.31 0.69 17.33
N LEU A 339 14.62 0.23 16.11
CA LEU A 339 15.65 0.82 15.26
C LEU A 339 15.27 2.24 14.80
N HIS A 340 13.99 2.48 14.50
CA HIS A 340 13.49 3.80 14.13
C HIS A 340 13.63 4.84 15.26
N CYS A 341 13.28 4.47 16.49
CA CYS A 341 13.50 5.30 17.66
C CYS A 341 15.00 5.61 17.87
N CYS A 342 15.87 4.60 17.71
CA CYS A 342 17.32 4.80 17.76
C CYS A 342 17.84 5.74 16.67
N HIS A 343 17.29 5.66 15.44
CA HIS A 343 17.64 6.56 14.34
C HIS A 343 17.24 8.01 14.65
N HIS A 344 16.03 8.24 15.16
CA HIS A 344 15.57 9.58 15.53
C HIS A 344 16.52 10.22 16.57
N ALA A 345 16.91 9.47 17.61
CA ALA A 345 17.90 9.92 18.59
C ALA A 345 19.29 10.19 17.98
N HIS A 346 19.70 9.42 16.97
CA HIS A 346 20.97 9.61 16.26
C HIS A 346 20.95 10.76 15.25
N VAL A 347 19.79 11.19 14.75
CA VAL A 347 19.65 12.35 13.85
C VAL A 347 19.69 13.66 14.63
N HIS A 348 19.13 13.69 15.84
CA HIS A 348 19.17 14.88 16.70
C HIS A 348 20.58 15.28 17.13
N SER A 349 21.45 14.30 17.43
CA SER A 349 22.84 14.57 17.87
C SER A 349 23.68 15.37 16.85
N PRO A 350 23.81 14.95 15.57
CA PRO A 350 24.58 15.69 14.56
C PRO A 350 23.88 16.94 14.05
N LEU A 351 22.54 17.03 14.07
CA LEU A 351 21.84 18.28 13.76
C LEU A 351 22.12 19.34 14.82
N ALA A 352 22.10 18.97 16.11
CA ALA A 352 22.49 19.85 17.19
C ALA A 352 23.95 20.34 17.04
N CYS A 353 24.86 19.47 16.56
CA CYS A 353 26.23 19.88 16.24
C CYS A 353 26.38 20.74 14.98
N ALA A 354 25.48 20.62 14.01
CA ALA A 354 25.53 21.37 12.75
C ALA A 354 24.88 22.76 12.86
N GLU A 355 23.98 22.95 13.83
CA GLU A 355 23.36 24.24 14.16
C GLU A 355 24.32 25.18 14.91
N ASP A 356 25.38 24.64 15.53
CA ASP A 356 26.48 25.41 16.13
C ASP A 356 27.36 26.06 15.04
N ARG A 357 26.81 27.10 14.39
CA ARG A 357 27.64 28.09 13.70
C ARG A 357 28.41 28.88 14.75
N PRO A 358 29.70 29.17 14.55
CA PRO A 358 30.59 29.73 15.58
C PRO A 358 30.29 31.18 16.02
N GLU A 359 29.15 31.78 15.68
CA GLU A 359 28.88 33.19 15.99
C GLU A 359 27.84 33.45 17.09
N THR A 360 27.08 32.45 17.59
CA THR A 360 26.01 32.75 18.58
C THR A 360 26.15 32.15 19.97
N HIS A 361 26.99 31.14 20.22
CA HIS A 361 27.08 30.54 21.56
C HIS A 361 28.51 30.10 21.96
N ALA A 362 29.37 31.06 22.32
CA ALA A 362 30.72 30.82 22.86
C ALA A 362 30.75 30.17 24.27
N GLY A 363 29.71 29.45 24.70
CA GLY A 363 29.57 28.89 26.04
C GLY A 363 29.14 27.42 26.15
N GLN A 364 28.86 26.72 25.03
CA GLN A 364 28.26 25.37 25.06
C GLN A 364 29.18 24.22 24.60
N GLY A 365 30.47 24.48 24.38
CA GLY A 365 31.43 23.47 23.89
C GLY A 365 31.64 22.25 24.82
N SER A 366 31.27 22.32 26.10
CA SER A 366 31.44 21.21 27.06
C SER A 366 30.22 20.27 27.15
N ALA A 367 29.03 20.68 26.70
CA ALA A 367 27.82 19.86 26.80
C ALA A 367 27.75 18.76 25.71
N CYS A 368 28.35 19.03 24.55
CA CYS A 368 28.29 18.15 23.39
C CYS A 368 29.11 16.86 23.58
N GLY A 369 30.26 16.92 24.28
CA GLY A 369 31.06 15.75 24.63
C GLY A 369 30.42 14.86 25.70
N LEU A 370 29.65 15.44 26.63
CA LEU A 370 28.99 14.73 27.73
C LEU A 370 27.68 14.04 27.28
N GLY A 371 26.91 14.64 26.37
CA GLY A 371 25.69 14.04 25.82
C GLY A 371 25.97 12.78 24.98
N VAL A 372 26.99 12.84 24.11
CA VAL A 372 27.41 11.69 23.29
C VAL A 372 28.00 10.56 24.15
N ALA A 373 28.71 10.90 25.23
CA ALA A 373 29.22 9.91 26.18
C ALA A 373 28.10 9.25 27.02
N SER A 374 27.11 10.03 27.47
CA SER A 374 26.00 9.54 28.30
C SER A 374 25.05 8.61 27.54
N VAL A 375 24.68 8.94 26.29
CA VAL A 375 23.87 8.07 25.43
C VAL A 375 24.61 6.79 25.07
N ARG A 376 25.93 6.88 24.81
CA ARG A 376 26.78 5.70 24.56
C ARG A 376 26.93 4.80 25.78
N TRP A 377 26.83 5.35 26.99
CA TRP A 377 26.91 4.61 28.25
C TRP A 377 25.59 3.90 28.58
N HIS A 378 24.45 4.57 28.42
CA HIS A 378 23.12 4.00 28.73
C HIS A 378 22.75 2.79 27.84
N PHE A 379 23.11 2.81 26.55
CA PHE A 379 22.79 1.70 25.63
C PHE A 379 23.77 0.54 25.67
N ARG A 380 24.95 0.70 26.29
CA ARG A 380 25.92 -0.40 26.47
C ARG A 380 25.43 -1.42 27.50
N HIS A 381 24.63 -0.97 28.48
CA HIS A 381 24.04 -1.84 29.50
C HIS A 381 22.78 -2.60 29.05
N LEU A 382 22.13 -2.18 27.96
CA LEU A 382 20.95 -2.85 27.42
C LEU A 382 21.28 -3.97 26.42
N GLY A 383 22.55 -4.22 26.06
CA GLY A 383 22.96 -5.36 25.22
C GLY A 383 22.46 -5.33 23.75
N VAL A 384 21.70 -4.32 23.32
CA VAL A 384 21.04 -4.30 22.00
C VAL A 384 21.97 -3.91 20.83
N CYS A 385 23.18 -3.39 21.07
CA CYS A 385 24.08 -2.92 20.01
C CYS A 385 25.57 -3.28 20.23
N ALA A 386 25.89 -4.52 20.62
CA ALA A 386 27.28 -4.89 20.95
C ALA A 386 28.20 -5.22 19.75
N ASN A 387 27.72 -5.55 18.55
CA ASN A 387 28.58 -6.23 17.56
C ASN A 387 28.91 -5.50 16.24
N LEU A 388 28.60 -4.21 16.08
CA LEU A 388 28.97 -3.47 14.85
C LEU A 388 30.29 -2.66 14.95
N GLY A 389 30.99 -2.72 16.09
CA GLY A 389 32.11 -1.81 16.38
C GLY A 389 33.53 -2.39 16.33
N GLN A 390 33.74 -3.70 16.19
CA GLN A 390 35.07 -4.31 16.42
C GLN A 390 35.97 -4.52 15.19
N VAL A 391 35.53 -4.18 13.97
CA VAL A 391 36.30 -4.51 12.74
C VAL A 391 37.27 -3.39 12.29
N ARG A 392 37.37 -2.24 12.98
CA ARG A 392 38.10 -1.07 12.42
C ARG A 392 39.39 -0.60 13.10
N THR A 393 40.03 -1.38 13.97
CA THR A 393 41.30 -0.95 14.62
C THR A 393 42.39 -2.02 14.71
N ALA A 394 42.48 -2.92 13.73
CA ALA A 394 43.58 -3.89 13.66
C ALA A 394 44.15 -4.02 12.23
N ALA A 395 44.52 -2.90 11.61
CA ALA A 395 45.45 -2.89 10.49
C ALA A 395 46.13 -1.53 10.43
N VAL A 396 47.45 -1.53 10.63
CA VAL A 396 48.46 -0.46 10.42
C VAL A 396 49.30 -0.22 11.69
N LYS A 397 50.25 -1.14 11.91
CA LYS A 397 51.61 -0.95 12.46
C LYS A 397 52.40 -2.14 11.89
N GLY A 398 53.15 -1.98 10.81
CA GLY A 398 54.50 -1.41 10.79
C GLY A 398 55.45 -2.55 10.39
N GLY A 399 55.88 -2.56 9.13
CA GLY A 399 56.96 -3.41 8.63
C GLY A 399 58.32 -2.73 8.80
N PRO A 400 59.42 -3.49 8.62
CA PRO A 400 60.61 -3.51 9.47
C PRO A 400 61.43 -2.22 9.54
#